data_AF-A0A817DHF3-F1
#
_entry.id   AF-A0A817DHF3-F1
#
_cell.length_a   1.000
_cell.length_b   1.000
_cell.length_c   1.000
_cell.angle_alpha   90.00
_cell.angle_beta   90.00
_cell.angle_gamma   90.00
#
_symmetry.space_group_name_H-M   'P 1'
#
loop_
_entity.id
_entity.type
_entity.pdbx_description
1 polymer ?
#
loop_
_entity_poly.entity_id
_entity_poly.type
_entity_poly.pdbx_seq_one_letter_code
_entity_poly.pdbx_strand_id
1 'polypeptide(L)'
;MEILVSFLNRDNLSQYISTSMSNILTYRNESNKQEKEIKELSRLLDALPSKINLDSILIASQLFDYLLQNSPSIHQYRLLSSCLNLMKTEDRLQHIKTILLLILDNEQTVQLRELLCKLLNSIEHSTSLSLDFDWTQLESAMHYQHDPKFLTYIWRFFSKHHQTNLEQILVRTLPIIKTNNELFLLLLIDLRSAKVFVSMPSFWYLIQRSLGDLTSNNDRIRKCSLYLFQQILTNDEYKHIEIKEENFNRLLILIDEKTKQFWVDFIVLYEVLEDGVVHLIKPLLTKFDRLFNFSLEHELSLTWLFILLQRLFANTSSPLARWTIRWFFNSMKLPDNQVENLFNETTISTEDECYATVTLVISTILDILFDHECECASSDLSLVPLCEALLRHFEIDVPLSS
;
A
#
# COMPACT_ATOMS: atom_id res chain seq x y z
N MET A 1 38.79 -20.05 -15.20
CA MET A 1 38.41 -18.62 -15.10
C MET A 1 38.87 -18.05 -13.77
N GLU A 2 38.42 -18.55 -12.62
CA GLU A 2 38.84 -18.05 -11.29
C GLU A 2 40.37 -18.06 -11.09
N ILE A 3 41.07 -19.10 -11.56
CA ILE A 3 42.53 -19.20 -11.49
C ILE A 3 43.22 -18.19 -12.43
N LEU A 4 42.58 -17.72 -13.51
CA LEU A 4 43.17 -16.79 -14.48
C LEU A 4 42.99 -15.31 -14.05
N VAL A 5 41.92 -14.99 -13.34
CA VAL A 5 41.63 -13.62 -12.85
C VAL A 5 42.72 -13.13 -11.90
N SER A 6 43.34 -14.01 -11.10
CA SER A 6 44.43 -13.66 -10.19
C SER A 6 45.77 -13.35 -10.90
N PHE A 7 45.91 -13.69 -12.19
CA PHE A 7 47.14 -13.45 -12.97
C PHE A 7 47.00 -12.35 -14.03
N LEU A 8 45.79 -11.82 -14.26
CA LEU A 8 45.57 -10.73 -15.20
C LEU A 8 45.76 -9.38 -14.48
N ASN A 9 46.71 -8.57 -14.94
CA ASN A 9 46.76 -7.16 -14.56
C ASN A 9 45.46 -6.45 -15.02
N ARG A 10 45.05 -5.39 -14.31
CA ARG A 10 43.84 -4.61 -14.51
C ARG A 10 43.60 -4.23 -15.98
N ASP A 11 44.65 -3.82 -16.69
CA ASP A 11 44.58 -3.41 -18.10
C ASP A 11 44.23 -4.58 -19.03
N ASN A 12 44.85 -5.75 -18.81
CA ASN A 12 44.57 -6.96 -19.60
C ASN A 12 43.14 -7.46 -19.38
N LEU A 13 42.65 -7.35 -18.15
CA LEU A 13 41.27 -7.71 -17.80
C LEU A 13 40.27 -6.75 -18.46
N SER A 14 40.51 -5.44 -18.40
CA SER A 14 39.68 -4.42 -19.06
C SER A 14 39.65 -4.63 -20.59
N GLN A 15 40.81 -4.89 -21.19
CA GLN A 15 40.90 -5.17 -22.63
C GLN A 15 40.15 -6.45 -23.02
N TYR A 16 40.25 -7.52 -22.22
CA TYR A 16 39.52 -8.75 -22.45
C TYR A 16 38.01 -8.52 -22.38
N ILE A 17 37.52 -7.85 -21.33
CA ILE A 17 36.09 -7.51 -21.18
C ILE A 17 35.61 -6.67 -22.36
N SER A 18 36.36 -5.62 -22.73
CA SER A 18 36.02 -4.77 -23.88
C SER A 18 35.96 -5.57 -25.19
N THR A 19 36.87 -6.53 -25.39
CA THR A 19 36.89 -7.39 -26.58
C THR A 19 35.70 -8.33 -26.61
N SER A 20 35.38 -8.99 -25.50
CA SER A 20 34.20 -9.85 -25.39
C SER A 20 32.90 -9.09 -25.60
N MET A 21 32.78 -7.87 -25.07
CA MET A 21 31.62 -7.01 -25.33
C MET A 21 31.51 -6.64 -26.82
N SER A 22 32.63 -6.35 -27.48
CA SER A 22 32.66 -6.08 -28.93
C SER A 22 32.26 -7.30 -29.77
N ASN A 23 32.73 -8.50 -29.36
CA ASN A 23 32.36 -9.76 -30.01
C ASN A 23 30.85 -10.00 -29.94
N ILE A 24 30.23 -9.79 -28.77
CA ILE A 24 28.77 -9.92 -28.60
C ILE A 24 28.01 -8.99 -29.56
N LEU A 25 28.48 -7.74 -29.70
CA LEU A 25 27.90 -6.76 -30.62
C LEU A 25 28.13 -7.08 -32.10
N THR A 26 29.17 -7.86 -32.42
CA THR A 26 29.50 -8.27 -33.79
C THR A 26 28.74 -9.54 -34.20
N TYR A 27 28.51 -10.46 -33.26
CA TYR A 27 27.82 -11.73 -33.49
C TYR A 27 26.29 -11.61 -33.57
N ARG A 28 25.73 -10.44 -33.93
CA ARG A 28 24.27 -10.19 -33.99
C ARG A 28 23.48 -11.23 -34.81
N ASN A 29 24.12 -11.80 -35.84
CA ASN A 29 23.50 -12.78 -36.73
C ASN A 29 23.89 -14.23 -36.41
N GLU A 30 24.68 -14.47 -35.36
CA GLU A 30 25.21 -15.78 -34.98
C GLU A 30 24.81 -16.13 -33.54
N SER A 31 23.51 -16.38 -33.32
CA SER A 31 22.89 -16.56 -31.99
C SER A 31 23.66 -17.51 -31.05
N ASN A 32 24.10 -18.67 -31.56
CA ASN A 32 24.83 -19.66 -30.75
C ASN A 32 26.19 -19.15 -30.25
N LYS A 33 26.92 -18.40 -31.08
CA LYS A 33 28.21 -17.81 -30.70
C LYS A 33 28.00 -16.66 -29.72
N GLN A 34 26.99 -15.84 -29.99
CA GLN A 34 26.62 -14.73 -29.13
C GLN A 34 26.21 -15.20 -27.73
N GLU A 35 25.36 -16.22 -27.63
CA GLU A 35 24.89 -16.74 -26.34
C GLU A 35 26.05 -17.37 -25.54
N LYS A 36 26.98 -18.04 -26.22
CA LYS A 36 28.19 -18.57 -25.58
C LYS A 36 29.05 -17.45 -25.00
N GLU A 37 29.30 -16.39 -25.77
CA GLU A 37 30.09 -15.24 -25.33
C GLU A 37 29.42 -14.51 -24.15
N ILE A 38 28.08 -14.34 -24.19
CA ILE A 38 27.31 -13.76 -23.09
C ILE A 38 27.46 -14.60 -21.81
N LYS A 39 27.36 -15.93 -21.91
CA LYS A 39 27.49 -16.83 -20.75
C LYS A 39 28.90 -16.81 -20.16
N GLU A 40 29.93 -16.80 -21.00
CA GLU A 40 31.33 -16.74 -20.57
C GLU A 40 31.66 -15.40 -19.90
N LEU A 41 31.24 -14.28 -20.51
CA LEU A 41 31.44 -12.95 -19.95
C LEU A 41 30.69 -12.75 -18.64
N SER A 42 29.44 -13.22 -18.54
CA SER A 42 28.66 -13.15 -17.29
C SER A 42 29.34 -13.90 -16.15
N ARG A 43 29.86 -15.11 -16.43
CA ARG A 43 30.60 -15.91 -15.43
C ARG A 43 31.91 -15.25 -15.01
N LEU A 44 32.62 -14.59 -15.94
CA LEU A 44 33.82 -13.83 -15.62
C LEU A 44 33.49 -12.70 -14.64
N LEU A 45 32.48 -11.90 -14.96
CA LEU A 45 32.09 -10.72 -14.18
C LEU A 45 31.58 -11.12 -12.79
N ASP A 46 30.82 -12.22 -12.67
CA ASP A 46 30.38 -12.80 -11.40
C ASP A 46 31.56 -13.26 -10.52
N ALA A 47 32.66 -13.71 -11.13
CA ALA A 47 33.85 -14.19 -10.43
C ALA A 47 34.86 -13.08 -10.07
N LEU A 48 34.60 -11.83 -10.47
CA LEU A 48 35.51 -10.72 -10.15
C LEU A 48 35.41 -10.34 -8.66
N PRO A 49 36.54 -10.22 -7.94
CA PRO A 49 36.55 -9.68 -6.60
C PRO A 49 35.98 -8.25 -6.58
N SER A 50 35.13 -7.94 -5.60
CA SER A 50 34.49 -6.62 -5.42
C SER A 50 35.48 -5.44 -5.27
N LYS A 51 36.77 -5.72 -5.03
CA LYS A 51 37.85 -4.73 -4.91
C LYS A 51 38.50 -4.35 -6.25
N ILE A 52 38.26 -5.09 -7.33
CA ILE A 52 38.80 -4.74 -8.65
C ILE A 52 37.87 -3.68 -9.25
N ASN A 53 38.23 -2.42 -9.04
CA ASN A 53 37.57 -1.31 -9.72
C ASN A 53 38.07 -1.30 -11.17
N LEU A 54 37.25 -1.63 -12.15
CA LEU A 54 37.61 -1.50 -13.57
C LEU A 54 37.38 -0.05 -14.00
N ASP A 55 38.29 0.54 -14.77
CA ASP A 55 38.03 1.84 -15.38
C ASP A 55 36.84 1.72 -16.33
N SER A 56 36.12 2.83 -16.56
CA SER A 56 34.92 2.83 -17.39
C SER A 56 35.19 2.25 -18.78
N ILE A 57 34.43 1.22 -19.18
CA ILE A 57 34.56 0.55 -20.46
C ILE A 57 33.59 1.20 -21.45
N LEU A 58 34.14 1.85 -22.47
CA LEU A 58 33.37 2.67 -23.42
C LEU A 58 32.29 1.89 -24.19
N ILE A 59 32.52 0.60 -24.45
CA ILE A 59 31.57 -0.25 -25.20
C ILE A 59 30.43 -0.81 -24.33
N ALA A 60 30.49 -0.61 -23.00
CA ALA A 60 29.47 -1.11 -22.08
C ALA A 60 28.09 -0.49 -22.34
N SER A 61 28.01 0.79 -22.73
CA SER A 61 26.76 1.48 -23.09
C SER A 61 26.13 0.88 -24.34
N GLN A 62 26.91 0.71 -25.41
CA GLN A 62 26.45 0.12 -26.66
C GLN A 62 25.95 -1.32 -26.47
N LEU A 63 26.63 -2.10 -25.63
CA LEU A 63 26.21 -3.44 -25.28
C LEU A 63 24.92 -3.41 -24.44
N PHE A 64 24.80 -2.49 -23.50
CA PHE A 64 23.58 -2.33 -22.71
C PHE A 64 22.36 -2.05 -23.59
N ASP A 65 22.44 -1.09 -24.51
CA ASP A 65 21.35 -0.77 -25.44
C ASP A 65 20.97 -1.97 -26.30
N TYR A 66 21.98 -2.70 -26.80
CA TYR A 66 21.77 -3.90 -27.58
C TYR A 66 21.04 -4.99 -26.77
N LEU A 67 21.48 -5.26 -25.54
CA LEU A 67 20.89 -6.27 -24.67
C LEU A 67 19.46 -5.90 -24.25
N LEU A 68 19.19 -4.62 -24.04
CA LEU A 68 17.87 -4.10 -23.69
C LEU A 68 16.86 -4.30 -24.83
N GLN A 69 17.27 -4.07 -26.08
CA GLN A 69 16.42 -4.21 -27.26
C GLN A 69 16.14 -5.67 -27.65
N ASN A 70 17.06 -6.61 -27.35
CA ASN A 70 16.99 -7.98 -27.88
C ASN A 70 16.45 -9.02 -26.89
N SER A 71 15.76 -8.58 -25.84
CA SER A 71 15.09 -9.39 -24.80
C SER A 71 16.01 -10.26 -23.93
N PRO A 72 15.80 -10.34 -22.61
CA PRO A 72 16.80 -10.88 -21.70
C PRO A 72 16.49 -12.31 -21.25
N SER A 73 17.31 -13.25 -21.67
CA SER A 73 17.61 -14.45 -20.87
C SER A 73 18.21 -14.04 -19.52
N ILE A 74 18.22 -14.96 -18.54
CA ILE A 74 18.77 -14.70 -17.20
C ILE A 74 20.26 -14.27 -17.23
N HIS A 75 21.01 -14.69 -18.24
CA HIS A 75 22.40 -14.31 -18.45
C HIS A 75 22.53 -12.89 -19.00
N GLN A 76 21.66 -12.48 -19.92
CA GLN A 76 21.62 -11.12 -20.43
C GLN A 76 21.26 -10.11 -19.33
N TYR A 77 20.45 -10.49 -18.34
CA TYR A 77 20.17 -9.66 -17.16
C TYR A 77 21.40 -9.41 -16.28
N ARG A 78 22.17 -10.45 -15.96
CA ARG A 78 23.40 -10.28 -15.16
C ARG A 78 24.37 -9.37 -15.87
N LEU A 79 24.52 -9.57 -17.18
CA LEU A 79 25.37 -8.75 -18.01
C LEU A 79 24.90 -7.28 -18.07
N LEU A 80 23.58 -7.01 -18.13
CA LEU A 80 23.04 -5.65 -18.03
C LEU A 80 23.46 -4.96 -16.72
N SER A 81 23.38 -5.66 -15.58
CA SER A 81 23.84 -5.14 -14.27
C SER A 81 25.33 -4.84 -14.28
N SER A 82 26.15 -5.76 -14.80
CA SER A 82 27.59 -5.53 -14.90
C SER A 82 27.94 -4.39 -15.86
N CYS A 83 27.22 -4.22 -16.98
CA CYS A 83 27.41 -3.09 -17.89
C CYS A 83 27.19 -1.75 -17.18
N LEU A 84 26.14 -1.60 -16.38
CA LEU A 84 25.89 -0.37 -15.62
C LEU A 84 27.05 -0.03 -14.67
N ASN A 85 27.68 -1.03 -14.05
CA ASN A 85 28.83 -0.82 -13.16
C ASN A 85 30.12 -0.48 -13.90
N LEU A 86 30.20 -0.78 -15.20
CA LEU A 86 31.36 -0.49 -16.06
C LEU A 86 31.21 0.82 -16.84
N MET A 87 30.08 1.52 -16.72
CA MET A 87 29.85 2.81 -17.37
C MET A 87 30.40 3.98 -16.56
N LYS A 88 30.64 5.11 -17.23
CA LYS A 88 30.82 6.40 -16.55
C LYS A 88 29.53 6.79 -15.83
N THR A 89 29.65 7.60 -14.78
CA THR A 89 28.50 8.05 -13.98
C THR A 89 27.40 8.70 -14.82
N GLU A 90 27.76 9.58 -15.77
CA GLU A 90 26.82 10.26 -16.67
C GLU A 90 26.07 9.29 -17.58
N ASP A 91 26.78 8.36 -18.22
CA ASP A 91 26.17 7.34 -19.07
C ASP A 91 25.25 6.43 -18.24
N ARG A 92 25.71 6.00 -17.06
CA ARG A 92 24.92 5.18 -16.13
C ARG A 92 23.63 5.89 -15.72
N LEU A 93 23.69 7.18 -15.40
CA LEU A 93 22.53 8.01 -15.08
C LEU A 93 21.52 8.04 -16.23
N GLN A 94 21.99 8.25 -17.47
CA GLN A 94 21.12 8.28 -18.64
C GLN A 94 20.41 6.94 -18.88
N HIS A 95 21.12 5.82 -18.73
CA HIS A 95 20.51 4.50 -18.90
C HIS A 95 19.54 4.14 -17.75
N ILE A 96 19.78 4.62 -16.52
CA ILE A 96 18.80 4.51 -15.42
C ILE A 96 17.49 5.22 -15.80
N LYS A 97 17.57 6.41 -16.42
CA LYS A 97 16.37 7.11 -16.92
C LYS A 97 15.64 6.29 -17.96
N THR A 98 16.36 5.72 -18.93
CA THR A 98 15.79 4.84 -19.96
C THR A 98 15.11 3.61 -19.34
N ILE A 99 15.75 2.95 -18.37
CA ILE A 99 15.17 1.81 -17.66
C ILE A 99 13.84 2.20 -17.00
N LEU A 100 13.80 3.33 -16.29
CA LEU A 100 12.60 3.81 -15.59
C LEU A 100 11.44 4.09 -16.57
N LEU A 101 11.72 4.73 -17.70
CA LEU A 101 10.72 4.98 -18.74
C LEU A 101 10.21 3.67 -19.35
N LEU A 102 11.08 2.69 -19.60
CA LEU A 102 10.68 1.38 -20.10
C LEU A 102 9.87 0.57 -19.09
N ILE A 103 10.12 0.71 -17.79
CA ILE A 103 9.26 0.08 -16.78
C ILE A 103 7.88 0.73 -16.76
N LEU A 104 7.76 2.00 -17.08
CA LEU A 104 6.47 2.70 -17.09
C LEU A 104 5.72 2.55 -18.41
N ASP A 105 6.40 2.15 -19.48
CA ASP A 105 5.80 1.86 -20.78
C ASP A 105 4.91 0.59 -20.72
N ASN A 106 3.63 0.78 -21.02
CA ASN A 106 2.62 -0.28 -20.98
C ASN A 106 2.73 -1.26 -22.16
N GLU A 107 3.49 -0.93 -23.21
CA GLU A 107 3.74 -1.83 -24.33
C GLU A 107 4.79 -2.90 -24.00
N GLN A 108 5.53 -2.75 -22.89
CA GLN A 108 6.56 -3.71 -22.48
C GLN A 108 5.99 -4.94 -21.79
N THR A 109 6.65 -6.09 -22.00
CA THR A 109 6.26 -7.35 -21.35
C THR A 109 6.47 -7.29 -19.83
N VAL A 110 5.55 -7.91 -19.08
CA VAL A 110 5.64 -8.02 -17.60
C VAL A 110 7.00 -8.60 -17.16
N GLN A 111 7.51 -9.61 -17.87
CA GLN A 111 8.79 -10.26 -17.57
C GLN A 111 9.97 -9.28 -17.69
N LEU A 112 10.00 -8.47 -18.75
CA LEU A 112 11.03 -7.44 -18.93
C LEU A 112 10.94 -6.39 -17.82
N ARG A 113 9.73 -5.91 -17.51
CA ARG A 113 9.51 -4.91 -16.46
C ARG A 113 9.97 -5.40 -15.09
N GLU A 114 9.69 -6.65 -14.72
CA GLU A 114 10.17 -7.23 -13.46
C GLU A 114 11.70 -7.31 -13.39
N LEU A 115 12.31 -7.68 -14.51
CA LEU A 115 13.75 -7.79 -14.64
C LEU A 115 14.42 -6.42 -14.50
N LEU A 116 13.86 -5.40 -15.14
CA LEU A 116 14.29 -4.01 -15.02
C LEU A 116 14.08 -3.46 -13.60
N CYS A 117 12.99 -3.82 -12.91
CA CYS A 117 12.81 -3.46 -11.49
C CYS A 117 13.88 -4.09 -10.58
N LYS A 118 14.25 -5.35 -10.82
CA LYS A 118 15.35 -6.01 -10.08
C LYS A 118 16.67 -5.32 -10.39
N LEU A 119 16.90 -4.93 -11.65
CA LEU A 119 18.08 -4.16 -12.06
C LEU A 119 18.17 -2.85 -11.27
N LEU A 120 17.11 -2.03 -11.29
CA LEU A 120 17.07 -0.76 -10.58
C LEU A 120 17.34 -0.90 -9.08
N ASN A 121 16.74 -1.90 -8.43
CA ASN A 121 16.93 -2.10 -6.99
C ASN A 121 18.31 -2.65 -6.62
N SER A 122 19.05 -3.23 -7.57
CA SER A 122 20.43 -3.69 -7.37
C SER A 122 21.47 -2.57 -7.46
N ILE A 123 21.07 -1.36 -7.89
CA ILE A 123 21.95 -0.20 -7.99
C ILE A 123 22.14 0.37 -6.57
N GLU A 124 23.17 -0.08 -5.86
CA GLU A 124 23.54 0.41 -4.52
C GLU A 124 24.34 1.73 -4.56
N HIS A 125 24.09 2.57 -3.53
CA HIS A 125 24.82 3.68 -2.85
C HIS A 125 25.97 4.47 -3.51
N SER A 126 26.37 4.15 -4.73
CA SER A 126 27.51 4.78 -5.39
C SER A 126 27.07 6.10 -6.02
N THR A 127 27.29 7.15 -5.24
CA THR A 127 27.09 8.58 -5.51
C THR A 127 25.66 9.07 -5.31
N SER A 128 25.54 10.24 -4.70
CA SER A 128 24.34 11.08 -4.69
C SER A 128 23.94 11.35 -6.14
N LEU A 129 23.17 10.41 -6.72
CA LEU A 129 22.64 10.50 -8.06
C LEU A 129 21.67 11.68 -8.07
N SER A 130 22.13 12.88 -8.44
CA SER A 130 21.22 13.94 -8.83
C SER A 130 20.72 13.60 -10.24
N LEU A 131 19.82 12.63 -10.34
CA LEU A 131 19.13 12.39 -11.59
C LEU A 131 18.28 13.62 -11.90
N ASP A 132 18.68 14.37 -12.90
CA ASP A 132 17.88 15.46 -13.46
C ASP A 132 16.74 14.87 -14.30
N PHE A 133 15.70 14.40 -13.62
CA PHE A 133 14.51 13.84 -14.26
C PHE A 133 13.58 14.95 -14.74
N ASP A 134 12.97 14.73 -15.90
CA ASP A 134 11.69 15.36 -16.19
C ASP A 134 10.62 14.71 -15.31
N TRP A 135 10.42 15.28 -14.13
CA TRP A 135 9.45 14.81 -13.16
C TRP A 135 8.00 14.88 -13.69
N THR A 136 7.71 15.75 -14.67
CA THR A 136 6.39 15.84 -15.27
C THR A 136 6.11 14.66 -16.21
N GLN A 137 7.11 14.23 -16.97
CA GLN A 137 7.04 13.04 -17.79
C GLN A 137 6.89 11.78 -16.92
N LEU A 138 7.67 11.69 -15.83
CA LEU A 138 7.58 10.58 -14.89
C LEU A 138 6.21 10.52 -14.21
N GLU A 139 5.70 11.66 -13.73
CA GLU A 139 4.38 11.78 -13.12
C GLU A 139 3.29 11.32 -14.10
N SER A 140 3.33 11.80 -15.36
CA SER A 140 2.40 11.37 -16.40
C SER A 140 2.46 9.87 -16.64
N ALA A 141 3.67 9.31 -16.78
CA ALA A 141 3.86 7.89 -17.02
C ALA A 141 3.41 7.02 -15.82
N MET A 142 3.55 7.51 -14.59
CA MET A 142 3.00 6.86 -13.40
C MET A 142 1.47 6.88 -13.35
N HIS A 143 0.81 7.96 -13.81
CA HIS A 143 -0.65 8.03 -13.87
C HIS A 143 -1.25 6.96 -14.81
N TYR A 144 -0.55 6.62 -15.89
CA TYR A 144 -0.96 5.59 -16.84
C TYR A 144 -0.57 4.17 -16.41
N GLN A 145 0.18 4.02 -15.31
CA GLN A 145 0.61 2.72 -14.84
C GLN A 145 -0.38 2.17 -13.82
N HIS A 146 -1.13 1.14 -14.21
CA HIS A 146 -2.15 0.54 -13.35
C HIS A 146 -1.65 -0.64 -12.52
N ASP A 147 -0.43 -1.14 -12.79
CA ASP A 147 0.14 -2.23 -12.00
C ASP A 147 0.88 -1.69 -10.76
N PRO A 148 0.32 -1.90 -9.55
CA PRO A 148 0.86 -1.38 -8.30
C PRO A 148 2.21 -2.02 -7.94
N LYS A 149 2.51 -3.22 -8.44
CA LYS A 149 3.79 -3.89 -8.20
C LYS A 149 4.95 -3.10 -8.79
N PHE A 150 4.80 -2.61 -10.02
CA PHE A 150 5.83 -1.86 -10.71
C PHE A 150 5.98 -0.43 -10.17
N LEU A 151 4.86 0.22 -9.84
CA LEU A 151 4.88 1.51 -9.14
C LEU A 151 5.68 1.42 -7.84
N THR A 152 5.47 0.38 -7.04
CA THR A 152 6.19 0.19 -5.78
C THR A 152 7.70 0.05 -5.97
N TYR A 153 8.15 -0.69 -6.99
CA TYR A 153 9.59 -0.81 -7.25
C TYR A 153 10.23 0.50 -7.64
N ILE A 154 9.55 1.29 -8.48
CA ILE A 154 9.99 2.62 -8.88
C ILE A 154 10.03 3.55 -7.66
N TRP A 155 8.99 3.50 -6.83
CA TRP A 155 8.92 4.30 -5.61
C TRP A 155 9.98 3.93 -4.59
N ARG A 156 10.26 2.63 -4.41
CA ARG A 156 11.34 2.19 -3.52
C ARG A 156 12.70 2.68 -4.01
N PHE A 157 12.94 2.68 -5.31
CA PHE A 157 14.14 3.30 -5.88
C PHE A 157 14.20 4.81 -5.57
N PHE A 158 13.13 5.55 -5.82
CA PHE A 158 13.11 7.00 -5.53
C PHE A 158 13.16 7.34 -4.05
N SER A 159 12.60 6.51 -3.16
CA SER A 159 12.66 6.73 -1.71
C SER A 159 14.11 6.78 -1.18
N LYS A 160 15.01 6.04 -1.84
CA LYS A 160 16.44 6.00 -1.50
C LYS A 160 17.23 7.21 -2.01
N HIS A 161 16.82 7.80 -3.13
CA HIS A 161 17.64 8.77 -3.89
C HIS A 161 17.01 10.16 -4.06
N HIS A 162 15.69 10.27 -4.08
CA HIS A 162 14.92 11.49 -4.42
C HIS A 162 13.68 11.67 -3.54
N GLN A 163 13.81 11.49 -2.23
CA GLN A 163 12.67 11.47 -1.32
C GLN A 163 11.77 12.71 -1.42
N THR A 164 12.34 13.92 -1.42
CA THR A 164 11.54 15.17 -1.48
C THR A 164 10.69 15.27 -2.75
N ASN A 165 11.22 14.82 -3.89
CA ASN A 165 10.49 14.85 -5.15
C ASN A 165 9.45 13.72 -5.22
N LEU A 166 9.78 12.56 -4.65
CA LEU A 166 8.83 11.46 -4.50
C LEU A 166 7.62 11.89 -3.64
N GLU A 167 7.84 12.57 -2.52
CA GLU A 167 6.76 13.11 -1.68
C GLU A 167 5.83 14.03 -2.48
N GLN A 168 6.38 14.95 -3.27
CA GLN A 168 5.58 15.86 -4.11
C GLN A 168 4.74 15.13 -5.17
N ILE A 169 5.30 14.10 -5.82
CA ILE A 169 4.59 13.31 -6.82
C ILE A 169 3.51 12.46 -6.15
N LEU A 170 3.85 11.80 -5.04
CA LEU A 170 2.91 10.97 -4.29
C LEU A 170 1.70 11.78 -3.82
N VAL A 171 1.90 13.00 -3.33
CA VAL A 171 0.82 13.92 -2.95
C VAL A 171 -0.15 14.21 -4.09
N ARG A 172 0.35 14.32 -5.33
CA ARG A 172 -0.49 14.54 -6.52
C ARG A 172 -1.18 13.28 -7.00
N THR A 173 -0.55 12.11 -6.81
CA THR A 173 -1.12 10.82 -7.25
C THR A 173 -2.05 10.17 -6.22
N LEU A 174 -1.91 10.47 -4.92
CA LEU A 174 -2.70 9.85 -3.84
C LEU A 174 -4.22 9.98 -4.03
N PRO A 175 -4.77 11.14 -4.47
CA PRO A 175 -6.20 11.28 -4.74
C PRO A 175 -6.74 10.29 -5.79
N ILE A 176 -5.85 9.68 -6.59
CA ILE A 176 -6.20 8.77 -7.69
C ILE A 176 -6.03 7.30 -7.28
N ILE A 177 -5.37 7.00 -6.15
CA ILE A 177 -5.18 5.62 -5.68
C ILE A 177 -6.50 5.09 -5.11
N LYS A 178 -7.35 4.59 -6.00
CA LYS A 178 -8.64 3.99 -5.67
C LYS A 178 -8.54 2.55 -5.15
N THR A 179 -7.35 1.94 -5.18
CA THR A 179 -7.15 0.54 -4.80
C THR A 179 -6.31 0.44 -3.53
N ASN A 180 -6.84 -0.25 -2.51
CA ASN A 180 -6.09 -0.64 -1.32
C ASN A 180 -4.96 -1.57 -1.74
N ASN A 181 -3.71 -1.10 -1.72
CA ASN A 181 -2.56 -1.91 -2.08
C ASN A 181 -1.56 -2.03 -0.94
N GLU A 182 -1.28 -3.28 -0.51
CA GLU A 182 -0.28 -3.59 0.52
C GLU A 182 1.07 -2.94 0.23
N LEU A 183 1.53 -3.00 -1.03
CA LEU A 183 2.83 -2.49 -1.42
C LEU A 183 2.91 -0.96 -1.31
N PHE A 184 1.79 -0.27 -1.53
CA PHE A 184 1.73 1.18 -1.35
C PHE A 184 1.80 1.57 0.13
N LEU A 185 1.11 0.85 1.01
CA LEU A 185 1.22 1.06 2.46
C LEU A 185 2.63 0.77 2.96
N LEU A 186 3.26 -0.30 2.48
CA LEU A 186 4.66 -0.61 2.78
C LEU A 186 5.61 0.49 2.31
N LEU A 187 5.35 1.12 1.17
CA LEU A 187 6.12 2.29 0.75
C LEU A 187 5.97 3.44 1.75
N LEU A 188 4.73 3.76 2.16
CA LEU A 188 4.49 4.84 3.13
C LEU A 188 5.21 4.60 4.46
N ILE A 189 5.33 3.33 4.86
CA ILE A 189 6.11 2.90 6.04
C ILE A 189 7.62 3.16 5.83
N ASP A 190 8.13 2.90 4.62
CA ASP A 190 9.54 3.07 4.26
C ASP A 190 9.95 4.55 4.05
N LEU A 191 8.99 5.48 3.95
CA LEU A 191 9.29 6.91 3.83
C LEU A 191 9.88 7.47 5.12
N ARG A 192 10.90 8.32 5.04
CA ARG A 192 11.50 8.92 6.24
C ARG A 192 10.58 9.94 6.92
N SER A 193 9.59 10.47 6.21
CA SER A 193 8.59 11.37 6.76
C SER A 193 7.24 11.17 6.08
N ALA A 194 6.18 11.05 6.88
CA ALA A 194 4.81 11.01 6.42
C ALA A 194 4.11 12.38 6.50
N LYS A 195 4.86 13.45 6.84
CA LYS A 195 4.31 14.76 7.23
C LYS A 195 3.33 15.34 6.22
N VAL A 196 3.67 15.26 4.94
CA VAL A 196 2.81 15.80 3.89
C VAL A 196 1.52 14.99 3.76
N PHE A 197 1.59 13.66 3.86
CA PHE A 197 0.44 12.76 3.74
C PHE A 197 -0.51 12.84 4.93
N VAL A 198 0.02 12.92 6.15
CA VAL A 198 -0.75 13.09 7.39
C VAL A 198 -1.66 14.32 7.34
N SER A 199 -1.29 15.32 6.52
CA SER A 199 -2.04 16.56 6.31
C SER A 199 -3.16 16.42 5.27
N MET A 200 -3.32 15.25 4.63
CA MET A 200 -4.24 15.03 3.51
C MET A 200 -5.44 14.17 3.93
N PRO A 201 -6.69 14.57 3.61
CA PRO A 201 -7.87 13.73 3.85
C PRO A 201 -7.77 12.35 3.18
N SER A 202 -7.28 12.28 1.94
CA SER A 202 -7.14 11.04 1.17
C SER A 202 -6.23 10.00 1.82
N PHE A 203 -5.22 10.42 2.58
CA PHE A 203 -4.39 9.51 3.37
C PHE A 203 -5.19 8.86 4.49
N TRP A 204 -6.00 9.64 5.22
CA TRP A 204 -6.82 9.11 6.30
C TRP A 204 -7.96 8.21 5.80
N TYR A 205 -8.55 8.54 4.65
CA TYR A 205 -9.47 7.62 3.97
C TYR A 205 -8.79 6.31 3.58
N LEU A 206 -7.56 6.33 3.06
CA LEU A 206 -6.81 5.11 2.76
C LEU A 206 -6.58 4.26 4.02
N ILE A 207 -6.20 4.88 5.15
CA ILE A 207 -6.00 4.18 6.43
C ILE A 207 -7.33 3.57 6.89
N GLN A 208 -8.40 4.36 6.94
CA GLN A 208 -9.74 3.88 7.31
C GLN A 208 -10.15 2.70 6.43
N ARG A 209 -10.11 2.88 5.10
CA ARG A 209 -10.50 1.87 4.13
C ARG A 209 -9.73 0.57 4.29
N SER A 210 -8.43 0.68 4.51
CA SER A 210 -7.57 -0.47 4.73
C SER A 210 -7.91 -1.22 6.01
N LEU A 211 -8.26 -0.52 7.10
CA LEU A 211 -8.64 -1.12 8.38
C LEU A 211 -10.05 -1.75 8.35
N GLY A 212 -10.97 -1.18 7.58
CA GLY A 212 -12.35 -1.68 7.40
C GLY A 212 -12.46 -2.92 6.50
N ASP A 213 -11.48 -3.17 5.63
CA ASP A 213 -11.57 -4.26 4.65
C ASP A 213 -11.71 -5.67 5.29
N LEU A 214 -12.87 -6.29 5.14
CA LEU A 214 -13.21 -7.61 5.68
C LEU A 214 -12.75 -8.79 4.82
N THR A 215 -12.16 -8.55 3.66
CA THR A 215 -11.72 -9.67 2.82
C THR A 215 -10.58 -10.43 3.51
N SER A 216 -10.72 -11.77 3.58
CA SER A 216 -9.80 -12.67 4.29
C SER A 216 -8.38 -12.70 3.72
N ASN A 217 -8.18 -12.14 2.52
CA ASN A 217 -6.86 -12.04 1.89
C ASN A 217 -6.08 -10.77 2.31
N ASN A 218 -6.68 -9.86 3.08
CA ASN A 218 -6.14 -8.51 3.33
C ASN A 218 -5.61 -8.27 4.75
N ASP A 219 -5.32 -9.33 5.52
CA ASP A 219 -4.70 -9.24 6.85
C ASP A 219 -3.44 -8.37 6.87
N ARG A 220 -2.62 -8.47 5.83
CA ARG A 220 -1.37 -7.68 5.72
C ARG A 220 -1.66 -6.20 5.49
N ILE A 221 -2.65 -5.87 4.68
CA ILE A 221 -3.07 -4.49 4.42
C ILE A 221 -3.52 -3.84 5.74
N ARG A 222 -4.35 -4.54 6.52
CA ARG A 222 -4.81 -4.07 7.84
C ARG A 222 -3.65 -3.84 8.80
N LYS A 223 -2.74 -4.81 8.90
CA LYS A 223 -1.54 -4.70 9.74
C LYS A 223 -0.64 -3.54 9.33
N CYS A 224 -0.44 -3.31 8.02
CA CYS A 224 0.34 -2.17 7.53
C CYS A 224 -0.31 -0.83 7.88
N SER A 225 -1.63 -0.70 7.67
CA SER A 225 -2.35 0.54 8.00
C SER A 225 -2.43 0.80 9.50
N LEU A 226 -2.62 -0.24 10.31
CA LEU A 226 -2.58 -0.13 11.77
C LEU A 226 -1.19 0.29 12.24
N TYR A 227 -0.14 -0.29 11.66
CA TYR A 227 1.24 0.06 11.97
C TYR A 227 1.56 1.52 11.60
N LEU A 228 1.16 1.98 10.41
CA LEU A 228 1.27 3.39 10.02
C LEU A 228 0.55 4.31 11.01
N PHE A 229 -0.66 3.92 11.42
CA PHE A 229 -1.44 4.71 12.36
C PHE A 229 -0.77 4.80 13.74
N GLN A 230 -0.25 3.68 14.26
CA GLN A 230 0.53 3.63 15.49
C GLN A 230 1.81 4.48 15.40
N GLN A 231 2.54 4.42 14.27
CA GLN A 231 3.71 5.25 14.05
C GLN A 231 3.36 6.74 14.11
N ILE A 232 2.24 7.16 13.52
CA ILE A 232 1.80 8.55 13.57
C ILE A 232 1.51 8.99 15.01
N LEU A 233 0.78 8.19 15.77
CA LEU A 233 0.39 8.53 17.16
C LEU A 233 1.55 8.54 18.15
N THR A 234 2.59 7.74 17.89
CA THR A 234 3.78 7.63 18.74
C THR A 234 4.88 8.61 18.36
N ASN A 235 4.83 9.21 17.18
CA ASN A 235 5.81 10.17 16.71
C ASN A 235 5.50 11.59 17.23
N ASP A 236 6.47 12.17 17.92
CA ASP A 236 6.39 13.51 18.50
C ASP A 236 6.28 14.64 17.47
N GLU A 237 6.64 14.40 16.22
CA GLU A 237 6.46 15.36 15.12
C GLU A 237 4.98 15.59 14.77
N TYR A 238 4.10 14.67 15.15
CA TYR A 238 2.69 14.62 14.77
C TYR A 238 1.74 14.90 15.96
N LYS A 239 2.22 15.66 16.94
CA LYS A 239 1.46 16.00 18.17
C LYS A 239 0.16 16.77 17.93
N HIS A 240 0.01 17.42 16.79
CA HIS A 240 -1.21 18.17 16.45
C HIS A 240 -1.59 17.95 14.99
N ILE A 241 -2.63 17.16 14.76
CA ILE A 241 -3.22 16.91 13.44
C ILE A 241 -4.71 17.20 13.56
N GLU A 242 -5.25 18.06 12.70
CA GLU A 242 -6.69 18.32 12.59
C GLU A 242 -7.05 18.29 11.12
N ILE A 243 -7.86 17.30 10.71
CA ILE A 243 -8.32 17.14 9.33
C ILE A 243 -9.84 17.10 9.33
N LYS A 244 -10.43 17.94 8.48
CA LYS A 244 -11.87 18.04 8.28
C LYS A 244 -12.27 17.47 6.94
N GLU A 245 -13.43 16.84 6.93
CA GLU A 245 -14.13 16.37 5.75
C GLU A 245 -14.95 17.51 5.17
N GLU A 246 -14.53 18.02 4.01
CA GLU A 246 -15.07 19.24 3.39
C GLU A 246 -16.58 19.12 3.08
N ASN A 247 -17.03 17.92 2.68
CA ASN A 247 -18.41 17.70 2.24
C ASN A 247 -19.42 17.68 3.39
N PHE A 248 -19.00 17.28 4.59
CA PHE A 248 -19.90 17.10 5.74
C PHE A 248 -19.57 18.00 6.93
N ASN A 249 -18.52 18.83 6.80
CA ASN A 249 -17.99 19.67 7.87
C ASN A 249 -17.71 18.89 9.18
N ARG A 250 -17.30 17.62 9.04
CA ARG A 250 -16.99 16.70 10.15
C ARG A 250 -15.48 16.58 10.33
N LEU A 251 -15.03 16.31 11.55
CA LEU A 251 -13.61 16.05 11.80
C LEU A 251 -13.26 14.62 11.37
N LEU A 252 -12.53 14.45 10.27
CA LEU A 252 -12.06 13.14 9.83
C LEU A 252 -11.06 12.55 10.84
N ILE A 253 -10.15 13.38 11.34
CA ILE A 253 -9.23 13.01 12.43
C ILE A 253 -8.79 14.23 13.24
N LEU A 254 -8.62 14.04 14.55
CA LEU A 254 -8.00 15.00 15.47
C LEU A 254 -7.01 14.27 16.36
N ILE A 255 -5.71 14.51 16.22
CA ILE A 255 -4.66 14.00 17.12
C ILE A 255 -4.09 15.19 17.89
N ASP A 256 -4.36 15.25 19.18
CA ASP A 256 -3.75 16.17 20.14
C ASP A 256 -3.56 15.46 21.49
N GLU A 257 -3.06 16.18 22.51
CA GLU A 257 -2.87 15.61 23.85
C GLU A 257 -4.16 15.09 24.48
N LYS A 258 -5.32 15.67 24.14
CA LYS A 258 -6.63 15.30 24.69
C LYS A 258 -7.21 14.09 23.99
N THR A 259 -7.03 13.97 22.67
CA THR A 259 -7.56 12.86 21.87
C THR A 259 -6.60 11.67 21.79
N LYS A 260 -5.34 11.81 22.21
CA LYS A 260 -4.35 10.72 22.14
C LYS A 260 -4.82 9.44 22.83
N GLN A 261 -5.42 9.55 24.02
CA GLN A 261 -5.94 8.38 24.74
C GLN A 261 -7.11 7.72 24.00
N PHE A 262 -7.97 8.51 23.34
CA PHE A 262 -9.05 7.99 22.51
C PHE A 262 -8.51 7.11 21.38
N TRP A 263 -7.46 7.56 20.68
CA TRP A 263 -6.86 6.76 19.59
C TRP A 263 -6.10 5.53 20.08
N VAL A 264 -5.47 5.61 21.25
CA VAL A 264 -4.85 4.45 21.90
C VAL A 264 -5.93 3.42 22.23
N ASP A 265 -7.07 3.84 22.80
CA ASP A 265 -8.18 2.93 23.10
C ASP A 265 -8.78 2.34 21.82
N PHE A 266 -8.94 3.13 20.75
CA PHE A 266 -9.35 2.66 19.44
C PHE A 266 -8.43 1.53 18.91
N ILE A 267 -7.11 1.73 18.92
CA ILE A 267 -6.14 0.75 18.44
C ILE A 267 -6.19 -0.53 19.27
N VAL A 268 -6.23 -0.41 20.59
CA VAL A 268 -6.33 -1.57 21.49
C VAL A 268 -7.62 -2.36 21.24
N LEU A 269 -8.76 -1.67 21.05
CA LEU A 269 -10.00 -2.34 20.71
C LEU A 269 -9.88 -3.08 19.37
N TYR A 270 -9.33 -2.41 18.36
CA TYR A 270 -9.14 -2.98 17.03
C TYR A 270 -8.28 -4.25 17.08
N GLU A 271 -7.13 -4.21 17.74
CA GLU A 271 -6.21 -5.36 17.88
C GLU A 271 -6.88 -6.54 18.59
N VAL A 272 -7.59 -6.28 19.69
CA VAL A 272 -8.26 -7.37 20.44
C VAL A 272 -9.39 -8.00 19.62
N LEU A 273 -10.12 -7.20 18.84
CA LEU A 273 -11.18 -7.69 17.97
C LEU A 273 -10.63 -8.50 16.79
N GLU A 274 -9.50 -8.07 16.23
CA GLU A 274 -8.81 -8.78 15.14
C GLU A 274 -8.22 -10.11 15.60
N ASP A 275 -7.58 -10.16 16.78
CA ASP A 275 -6.98 -11.38 17.34
C ASP A 275 -8.01 -12.33 17.97
N GLY A 276 -9.27 -11.90 18.13
CA GLY A 276 -10.36 -12.73 18.63
C GLY A 276 -10.24 -13.14 20.11
N VAL A 277 -9.58 -12.33 20.95
CA VAL A 277 -9.31 -12.69 22.35
C VAL A 277 -10.55 -12.47 23.23
N VAL A 278 -11.43 -13.47 23.26
CA VAL A 278 -12.75 -13.46 23.92
C VAL A 278 -12.72 -13.06 25.40
N HIS A 279 -11.63 -13.37 26.12
CA HIS A 279 -11.50 -13.07 27.56
C HIS A 279 -11.39 -11.57 27.87
N LEU A 280 -11.01 -10.76 26.87
CA LEU A 280 -10.88 -9.31 27.00
C LEU A 280 -12.18 -8.56 26.71
N ILE A 281 -13.24 -9.25 26.26
CA ILE A 281 -14.50 -8.66 25.79
C ILE A 281 -15.13 -7.68 26.78
N LYS A 282 -15.28 -8.02 28.06
CA LYS A 282 -15.96 -7.15 29.04
C LYS A 282 -15.31 -5.76 29.18
N PRO A 283 -13.98 -5.67 29.34
CA PRO A 283 -13.26 -4.40 29.23
C PRO A 283 -13.51 -3.64 27.91
N LEU A 284 -13.60 -4.35 26.77
CA LEU A 284 -13.83 -3.73 25.45
C LEU A 284 -15.16 -2.96 25.38
N LEU A 285 -16.22 -3.53 25.96
CA LEU A 285 -17.57 -2.95 25.88
C LEU A 285 -17.61 -1.54 26.49
N THR A 286 -17.00 -1.37 27.66
CA THR A 286 -16.96 -0.08 28.36
C THR A 286 -16.08 0.96 27.65
N LYS A 287 -15.07 0.52 26.91
CA LYS A 287 -14.23 1.40 26.10
C LYS A 287 -14.97 1.82 24.84
N PHE A 288 -15.72 0.91 24.22
CA PHE A 288 -16.49 1.21 23.02
C PHE A 288 -17.53 2.32 23.27
N ASP A 289 -18.29 2.25 24.37
CA ASP A 289 -19.23 3.31 24.76
C ASP A 289 -18.55 4.67 24.93
N ARG A 290 -17.35 4.69 25.53
CA ARG A 290 -16.58 5.93 25.70
C ARG A 290 -16.12 6.47 24.36
N LEU A 291 -15.62 5.62 23.46
CA LEU A 291 -15.23 6.05 22.11
C LEU A 291 -16.44 6.59 21.35
N PHE A 292 -17.59 5.91 21.40
CA PHE A 292 -18.81 6.35 20.72
C PHE A 292 -19.24 7.75 21.19
N ASN A 293 -19.37 7.95 22.51
CA ASN A 293 -19.76 9.24 23.06
C ASN A 293 -18.71 10.33 22.77
N PHE A 294 -17.42 9.99 22.88
CA PHE A 294 -16.34 10.93 22.57
C PHE A 294 -16.36 11.37 21.10
N SER A 295 -16.61 10.45 20.16
CA SER A 295 -16.74 10.80 18.74
C SER A 295 -17.90 11.75 18.47
N LEU A 296 -19.02 11.59 19.18
CA LEU A 296 -20.15 12.51 19.09
C LEU A 296 -19.84 13.88 19.70
N GLU A 297 -19.23 13.91 20.88
CA GLU A 297 -18.85 15.16 21.58
C GLU A 297 -17.83 15.99 20.80
N HIS A 298 -16.93 15.32 20.08
CA HIS A 298 -15.84 15.93 19.31
C HIS A 298 -16.08 15.96 17.80
N GLU A 299 -17.29 15.66 17.33
CA GLU A 299 -17.68 15.65 15.90
C GLU A 299 -16.73 14.85 14.99
N LEU A 300 -16.10 13.80 15.55
CA LEU A 300 -15.23 12.91 14.80
C LEU A 300 -16.05 12.07 13.82
N SER A 301 -15.46 11.75 12.67
CA SER A 301 -16.10 10.93 11.66
C SER A 301 -16.44 9.55 12.22
N LEU A 302 -17.73 9.20 12.14
CA LEU A 302 -18.26 7.92 12.63
C LEU A 302 -17.72 6.72 11.84
N THR A 303 -17.06 6.94 10.71
CA THR A 303 -16.43 5.87 9.92
C THR A 303 -15.40 5.09 10.72
N TRP A 304 -14.68 5.74 11.64
CA TRP A 304 -13.79 5.05 12.58
C TRP A 304 -14.56 4.05 13.45
N LEU A 305 -15.71 4.43 13.99
CA LEU A 305 -16.53 3.55 14.81
C LEU A 305 -17.15 2.41 13.97
N PHE A 306 -17.51 2.68 12.72
CA PHE A 306 -17.99 1.65 11.81
C PHE A 306 -16.95 0.56 11.57
N ILE A 307 -15.66 0.89 11.48
CA ILE A 307 -14.58 -0.10 11.40
C ILE A 307 -14.62 -1.05 12.61
N LEU A 308 -14.78 -0.52 13.82
CA LEU A 308 -14.86 -1.35 15.03
C LEU A 308 -16.15 -2.18 15.08
N LEU A 309 -17.29 -1.60 14.69
CA LEU A 309 -18.57 -2.32 14.60
C LEU A 309 -18.50 -3.47 13.62
N GLN A 310 -17.94 -3.24 12.45
CA GLN A 310 -17.73 -4.25 11.42
C GLN A 310 -16.88 -5.42 11.96
N ARG A 311 -15.83 -5.14 12.75
CA ARG A 311 -15.03 -6.18 13.43
C ARG A 311 -15.80 -6.90 14.54
N LEU A 312 -16.61 -6.17 15.31
CA LEU A 312 -17.48 -6.75 16.33
C LEU A 312 -18.52 -7.71 15.72
N PHE A 313 -19.08 -7.37 14.56
CA PHE A 313 -20.01 -8.21 13.79
C PHE A 313 -19.29 -9.41 13.15
N ALA A 314 -18.09 -9.21 12.59
CA ALA A 314 -17.31 -10.31 12.00
C ALA A 314 -16.74 -11.30 13.04
N ASN A 315 -16.79 -10.97 14.34
CA ASN A 315 -16.25 -11.82 15.38
C ASN A 315 -17.12 -13.07 15.59
N THR A 316 -16.50 -14.24 15.71
CA THR A 316 -17.19 -15.53 15.85
C THR A 316 -17.78 -15.80 17.24
N SER A 317 -17.55 -14.91 18.19
CA SER A 317 -18.07 -15.01 19.56
C SER A 317 -19.56 -14.65 19.64
N SER A 318 -20.45 -15.64 19.77
CA SER A 318 -21.91 -15.44 19.96
C SER A 318 -22.26 -14.42 21.07
N PRO A 319 -21.62 -14.42 22.27
CA PRO A 319 -21.88 -13.39 23.28
C PRO A 319 -21.54 -11.97 22.84
N LEU A 320 -20.49 -11.80 22.03
CA LEU A 320 -20.08 -10.50 21.52
C LEU A 320 -21.06 -10.00 20.47
N ALA A 321 -21.40 -10.84 19.49
CA ALA A 321 -22.38 -10.52 18.46
C ALA A 321 -23.72 -10.08 19.08
N ARG A 322 -24.20 -10.82 20.09
CA ARG A 322 -25.42 -10.46 20.84
C ARG A 322 -25.34 -9.12 21.54
N TRP A 323 -24.22 -8.84 22.20
CA TRP A 323 -24.01 -7.54 22.83
C TRP A 323 -23.99 -6.42 21.79
N THR A 324 -23.24 -6.59 20.69
CA THR A 324 -23.09 -5.59 19.63
C THR A 324 -24.43 -5.22 19.02
N ILE A 325 -25.26 -6.22 18.74
CA ILE A 325 -26.60 -6.03 18.18
C ILE A 325 -27.49 -5.25 19.14
N ARG A 326 -27.54 -5.65 20.41
CA ARG A 326 -28.31 -4.91 21.44
C ARG A 326 -27.79 -3.49 21.62
N TRP A 327 -26.48 -3.33 21.71
CA TRP A 327 -25.83 -2.04 21.83
C TRP A 327 -26.18 -1.13 20.65
N PHE A 328 -26.10 -1.66 19.43
CA PHE A 328 -26.40 -0.93 18.19
C PHE A 328 -27.84 -0.43 18.21
N PHE A 329 -28.81 -1.30 18.44
CA PHE A 329 -30.21 -0.91 18.50
C PHE A 329 -30.55 0.04 19.67
N ASN A 330 -29.95 -0.17 20.85
CA ASN A 330 -30.17 0.71 22.00
C ASN A 330 -29.59 2.10 21.77
N SER A 331 -28.40 2.18 21.16
CA SER A 331 -27.74 3.44 20.81
C SER A 331 -28.50 4.20 19.70
N MET A 332 -29.28 3.48 18.90
CA MET A 332 -30.20 4.02 17.89
C MET A 332 -31.52 4.55 18.48
N LYS A 333 -31.75 4.39 19.79
CA LYS A 333 -33.02 4.71 20.46
C LYS A 333 -34.24 4.02 19.84
N LEU A 334 -34.06 2.85 19.21
CA LEU A 334 -35.18 2.00 18.84
C LEU A 334 -35.79 1.43 20.13
N PRO A 335 -37.12 1.46 20.31
CA PRO A 335 -37.71 0.98 21.54
C PRO A 335 -37.49 -0.55 21.67
N ASP A 336 -37.14 -1.01 22.88
CA ASP A 336 -36.71 -2.40 23.16
C ASP A 336 -37.67 -3.46 22.60
N ASN A 337 -38.97 -3.13 22.51
CA ASN A 337 -40.02 -3.99 21.97
C ASN A 337 -39.91 -4.23 20.45
N GLN A 338 -39.41 -3.27 19.66
CA GLN A 338 -39.18 -3.47 18.22
C GLN A 338 -37.94 -4.32 17.95
N VAL A 339 -36.94 -4.18 18.82
CA VAL A 339 -35.74 -5.01 18.80
C VAL A 339 -36.13 -6.46 19.08
N GLU A 340 -36.92 -6.73 20.12
CA GLU A 340 -37.45 -8.08 20.40
C GLU A 340 -38.35 -8.62 19.27
N ASN A 341 -39.16 -7.78 18.63
CA ASN A 341 -40.02 -8.22 17.51
C ASN A 341 -39.20 -8.59 16.25
N LEU A 342 -38.13 -7.86 15.94
CA LEU A 342 -37.14 -8.24 14.91
C LEU A 342 -36.62 -9.68 15.09
N PHE A 343 -36.37 -10.07 16.34
CA PHE A 343 -35.90 -11.42 16.69
C PHE A 343 -37.00 -12.48 16.68
N ASN A 344 -38.26 -12.10 16.89
CA ASN A 344 -39.40 -13.02 16.95
C ASN A 344 -40.06 -13.27 15.58
N GLU A 345 -39.98 -12.32 14.65
CA GLU A 345 -40.63 -12.39 13.32
C GLU A 345 -39.74 -13.02 12.24
N THR A 346 -38.43 -13.07 12.46
CA THR A 346 -37.52 -13.81 11.58
C THR A 346 -37.81 -15.30 11.73
N THR A 347 -38.25 -15.93 10.63
CA THR A 347 -38.56 -17.37 10.50
C THR A 347 -37.29 -18.22 10.54
N ILE A 348 -36.52 -18.06 11.61
CA ILE A 348 -35.21 -18.61 11.79
C ILE A 348 -35.28 -19.57 12.99
N SER A 349 -34.81 -20.80 12.78
CA SER A 349 -35.15 -21.93 13.64
C SER A 349 -34.45 -21.90 15.01
N THR A 350 -33.42 -21.05 15.15
CA THR A 350 -32.65 -20.88 16.38
C THR A 350 -32.21 -19.42 16.57
N GLU A 351 -32.07 -18.99 17.82
CA GLU A 351 -31.62 -17.64 18.22
C GLU A 351 -30.26 -17.28 17.58
N ASP A 352 -29.34 -18.26 17.48
CA ASP A 352 -28.01 -18.08 16.90
C ASP A 352 -28.04 -17.84 15.37
N GLU A 353 -28.95 -18.49 14.63
CA GLU A 353 -29.14 -18.24 13.19
C GLU A 353 -29.73 -16.83 12.95
N CYS A 354 -30.57 -16.33 13.85
CA CYS A 354 -31.13 -14.98 13.75
C CYS A 354 -30.03 -13.94 13.96
N TYR A 355 -29.19 -14.13 14.98
CA TYR A 355 -28.03 -13.28 15.21
C TYR A 355 -27.04 -13.33 14.04
N ALA A 356 -26.81 -14.49 13.43
CA ALA A 356 -25.97 -14.59 12.24
C ALA A 356 -26.54 -13.80 11.04
N THR A 357 -27.85 -13.88 10.82
CA THR A 357 -28.54 -13.15 9.75
C THR A 357 -28.50 -11.63 9.96
N VAL A 358 -28.82 -11.16 11.18
CA VAL A 358 -28.77 -9.72 11.52
C VAL A 358 -27.34 -9.19 11.43
N THR A 359 -26.36 -9.95 11.90
CA THR A 359 -24.93 -9.64 11.76
C THR A 359 -24.53 -9.49 10.30
N LEU A 360 -24.94 -10.42 9.44
CA LEU A 360 -24.65 -10.39 8.01
C LEU A 360 -25.28 -9.17 7.33
N VAL A 361 -26.54 -8.87 7.62
CA VAL A 361 -27.25 -7.71 7.04
C VAL A 361 -26.62 -6.41 7.49
N ILE A 362 -26.35 -6.24 8.80
CA ILE A 362 -25.70 -5.03 9.30
C ILE A 362 -24.29 -4.89 8.72
N SER A 363 -23.51 -5.98 8.68
CA SER A 363 -22.18 -5.98 8.05
C SER A 363 -22.25 -5.55 6.59
N THR A 364 -23.21 -6.09 5.83
CA THR A 364 -23.40 -5.74 4.41
C THR A 364 -23.76 -4.27 4.24
N ILE A 365 -24.60 -3.71 5.10
CA ILE A 365 -24.96 -2.30 5.02
C ILE A 365 -23.80 -1.41 5.45
N LEU A 366 -23.02 -1.82 6.46
CA LEU A 366 -21.79 -1.13 6.82
C LEU A 366 -20.79 -1.15 5.65
N ASP A 367 -20.65 -2.27 4.94
CA ASP A 367 -19.83 -2.37 3.73
C ASP A 367 -20.31 -1.40 2.63
N ILE A 368 -21.62 -1.35 2.38
CA ILE A 368 -22.24 -0.43 1.41
C ILE A 368 -22.00 1.04 1.80
N LEU A 369 -22.19 1.39 3.08
CA LEU A 369 -21.94 2.75 3.59
C LEU A 369 -20.47 3.13 3.57
N PHE A 370 -19.58 2.15 3.57
CA PHE A 370 -18.14 2.35 3.55
C PHE A 370 -17.57 2.41 2.13
N ASP A 371 -18.11 1.62 1.20
CA ASP A 371 -17.70 1.58 -0.21
C ASP A 371 -18.39 2.64 -1.08
N HIS A 372 -19.65 3.00 -0.79
CA HIS A 372 -20.23 4.21 -1.34
C HIS A 372 -19.76 5.38 -0.48
N GLU A 373 -18.89 6.22 -1.05
CA GLU A 373 -18.52 7.56 -0.57
C GLU A 373 -19.76 8.47 -0.48
N CYS A 374 -20.79 8.08 0.28
CA CYS A 374 -22.18 8.42 0.04
C CYS A 374 -22.39 9.91 -0.25
N GLU A 375 -22.50 10.21 -1.55
CA GLU A 375 -23.15 11.37 -2.18
C GLU A 375 -24.64 11.51 -1.76
N CYS A 376 -25.07 10.75 -0.76
CA CYS A 376 -26.40 10.69 -0.17
C CYS A 376 -26.31 10.92 1.35
N ALA A 377 -25.77 12.06 1.76
CA ALA A 377 -25.97 12.53 3.13
C ALA A 377 -26.13 14.04 3.14
N SER A 378 -27.37 14.48 2.98
CA SER A 378 -27.82 15.75 3.56
C SER A 378 -27.33 15.86 5.00
N SER A 379 -27.12 17.10 5.46
CA SER A 379 -26.56 17.59 6.74
C SER A 379 -26.92 16.88 8.06
N ASP A 380 -27.77 15.86 8.03
CA ASP A 380 -28.16 15.01 9.14
C ASP A 380 -27.78 13.55 8.85
N LEU A 381 -26.51 13.12 8.98
CA LEU A 381 -26.30 11.70 9.35
C LEU A 381 -26.75 11.56 10.81
N SER A 382 -28.05 11.48 10.99
CA SER A 382 -28.63 10.61 12.01
C SER A 382 -28.43 9.17 11.53
N LEU A 383 -28.34 8.20 12.42
CA LEU A 383 -28.35 6.78 12.03
C LEU A 383 -29.68 6.33 11.35
N VAL A 384 -30.59 7.27 11.07
CA VAL A 384 -31.94 7.05 10.57
C VAL A 384 -31.98 6.47 9.15
N PRO A 385 -31.18 6.91 8.16
CA PRO A 385 -31.19 6.26 6.83
C PRO A 385 -30.69 4.81 6.89
N LEU A 386 -29.74 4.51 7.79
CA LEU A 386 -29.26 3.16 8.09
C LEU A 386 -30.38 2.32 8.74
N CYS A 387 -31.13 2.91 9.67
CA CYS A 387 -32.34 2.30 10.23
C CYS A 387 -33.41 2.03 9.17
N GLU A 388 -33.72 3.00 8.29
CA GLU A 388 -34.74 2.84 7.26
C GLU A 388 -34.37 1.74 6.26
N ALA A 389 -33.08 1.63 5.89
CA ALA A 389 -32.59 0.56 5.03
C ALA A 389 -32.68 -0.82 5.70
N LEU A 390 -32.29 -0.91 6.98
CA LEU A 390 -32.42 -2.12 7.80
C LEU A 390 -33.88 -2.55 7.95
N LEU A 391 -34.76 -1.63 8.37
CA LEU A 391 -36.17 -1.90 8.62
C LEU A 391 -36.93 -2.30 7.34
N ARG A 392 -36.64 -1.65 6.21
CA ARG A 392 -37.20 -2.05 4.91
C ARG A 392 -36.74 -3.43 4.46
N HIS A 393 -35.50 -3.82 4.75
CA HIS A 393 -34.97 -5.14 4.39
C HIS A 393 -35.61 -6.28 5.19
N PHE A 394 -36.00 -6.01 6.44
CA PHE A 394 -36.72 -6.98 7.28
C PHE A 394 -38.25 -6.91 7.15
N GLU A 395 -38.79 -6.10 6.22
CA GLU A 395 -40.24 -5.88 6.04
C GLU A 395 -40.96 -5.36 7.30
N ILE A 396 -40.26 -4.62 8.15
CA ILE A 396 -40.81 -4.14 9.43
C ILE A 396 -41.37 -2.75 9.21
N ASP A 397 -42.71 -2.67 9.17
CA ASP A 397 -43.45 -1.42 9.14
C ASP A 397 -43.28 -0.67 10.48
N VAL A 398 -42.43 0.36 10.47
CA VAL A 398 -42.35 1.29 11.60
C VAL A 398 -43.36 2.42 11.36
N PRO A 399 -44.31 2.65 12.28
CA PRO A 399 -45.11 3.86 12.24
C PRO A 399 -44.18 5.04 12.56
N LEU A 400 -43.85 5.83 11.55
CA LEU A 400 -43.13 7.09 11.69
C LEU A 400 -44.00 8.05 12.52
N SER A 401 -43.79 8.10 13.84
CA SER A 401 -44.35 9.17 14.66
C SER A 401 -43.44 10.39 14.63
N SER A 402 -44.06 11.52 14.28
CA SER A 402 -43.56 12.90 14.14
C SER A 402 -42.55 13.39 15.18
#